data_AF-A0A7S0B030-F1
#
_entry.id   AF-A0A7S0B030-F1
#
_cell.length_a   1.000
_cell.length_b   1.000
_cell.length_c   1.000
_cell.angle_alpha   90.00
_cell.angle_beta   90.00
_cell.angle_gamma   90.00
#
_symmetry.space_group_name_H-M   'P 1'
#
loop_
_entity.id
_entity.type
_entity.pdbx_description
1 polymer ?
#
loop_
_entity_poly.entity_id
_entity_poly.type
_entity_poly.pdbx_seq_one_letter_code
_entity_poly.pdbx_strand_id
1 'polypeptide(L)'
;RLGGKGMLGRGRLLSRDQMLAHSMQSSDVPMLESIRRCLFPSQLDLVAELYKMLIYSPGDHFDAPHVDTARSRNHLGTLVVCLPTLAGHRGGVLRVQHDGKEETVDFGCIKTESQCSAPWAAFFASCTHRVEPLLANHRVVLVYNLLAPPSLPSPSA
;
A
#
# COMPACT_ATOMS: atom_id res chain seq x y z
N ARG A 1 -43.21 -19.85 11.04
CA ARG A 1 -41.81 -19.87 11.51
C ARG A 1 -40.92 -19.48 10.35
N LEU A 2 -40.20 -18.37 10.45
CA LEU A 2 -38.92 -18.09 9.79
C LEU A 2 -38.42 -16.78 10.41
N GLY A 3 -37.65 -16.92 11.49
CA GLY A 3 -36.92 -15.83 12.11
C GLY A 3 -35.52 -15.79 11.51
N GLY A 4 -35.16 -14.67 10.90
CA GLY A 4 -33.79 -14.36 10.49
C GLY A 4 -33.37 -13.05 11.14
N LYS A 5 -32.74 -13.12 12.31
CA LYS A 5 -32.08 -11.97 12.93
C LYS A 5 -30.83 -11.66 12.10
N GLY A 6 -30.89 -10.59 11.31
CA GLY A 6 -29.69 -9.97 10.75
C GLY A 6 -28.85 -9.40 11.89
N MET A 7 -27.73 -10.03 12.18
CA MET A 7 -26.75 -9.53 13.13
C MET A 7 -25.91 -8.46 12.40
N LEU A 8 -26.43 -7.23 12.35
CA LEU A 8 -25.60 -6.08 11.98
C LEU A 8 -24.51 -5.96 13.05
N GLY A 9 -23.25 -6.14 12.64
CA GLY A 9 -22.09 -5.84 13.46
C GLY A 9 -22.20 -4.41 13.97
N ARG A 10 -22.22 -4.25 15.30
CA ARG A 10 -22.22 -2.94 15.95
C ARG A 10 -20.84 -2.29 15.73
N GLY A 11 -20.67 -1.60 14.61
CA GLY A 11 -19.59 -0.64 14.46
C GLY A 11 -19.78 0.45 15.53
N ARG A 12 -18.90 0.50 16.51
CA ARG A 12 -18.92 1.55 17.54
C ARG A 12 -18.43 2.83 16.87
N LEU A 13 -19.30 3.83 16.75
CA LEU A 13 -18.90 5.17 16.31
C LEU A 13 -17.92 5.73 17.35
N LEU A 14 -16.68 5.99 16.93
CA LEU A 14 -15.68 6.62 17.77
C LEU A 14 -15.98 8.12 17.89
N SER A 15 -15.76 8.71 19.07
CA SER A 15 -15.93 10.16 19.26
C SER A 15 -14.84 10.93 18.52
N ARG A 16 -15.05 12.24 18.28
CA ARG A 16 -14.08 13.13 17.60
C ARG A 16 -12.67 13.12 18.22
N ASP A 17 -12.57 12.77 19.50
CA ASP A 17 -11.31 12.74 20.27
C ASP A 17 -10.64 11.35 20.25
N GLN A 18 -11.24 10.37 19.58
CA GLN A 18 -10.70 9.03 19.40
C GLN A 18 -10.10 8.92 17.99
N MET A 19 -8.82 9.29 17.86
CA MET A 19 -8.06 9.02 16.65
C MET A 19 -7.64 7.54 16.63
N LEU A 20 -8.14 6.78 15.65
CA LEU A 20 -7.52 5.51 15.25
C LEU A 20 -6.49 5.82 14.16
N ALA A 21 -5.21 5.82 14.52
CA ALA A 21 -4.12 5.65 13.57
C ALA A 21 -3.53 4.27 13.86
N HIS A 22 -3.64 3.33 12.92
CA HIS A 22 -3.05 2.02 13.06
C HIS A 22 -2.16 1.72 11.86
N SER A 23 -0.91 1.37 12.12
CA SER A 23 -0.10 0.59 11.19
C SER A 23 -0.80 -0.73 10.95
N MET A 24 -0.90 -1.18 9.70
CA MET A 24 -1.51 -2.48 9.41
C MET A 24 -0.44 -3.57 9.64
N GLN A 25 -0.76 -4.60 10.45
CA GLN A 25 0.08 -5.79 10.60
C GLN A 25 -0.37 -6.89 9.65
N SER A 26 0.51 -7.86 9.32
CA SER A 26 0.18 -8.90 8.34
C SER A 26 -0.94 -9.83 8.83
N SER A 27 -1.11 -9.98 10.15
CA SER A 27 -2.22 -10.71 10.77
C SER A 27 -3.59 -10.09 10.51
N ASP A 28 -3.64 -8.79 10.24
CA ASP A 28 -4.88 -8.02 10.18
C ASP A 28 -5.39 -7.82 8.76
N VAL A 29 -4.51 -7.99 7.76
CA VAL A 29 -4.78 -7.67 6.36
C VAL A 29 -4.22 -8.78 5.46
N PRO A 30 -5.07 -9.62 4.82
CA PRO A 30 -4.63 -10.73 3.96
C PRO A 30 -3.62 -10.33 2.87
N MET A 31 -3.75 -9.11 2.36
CA MET A 31 -2.83 -8.51 1.40
C MET A 31 -1.38 -8.45 1.92
N LEU A 32 -1.19 -7.99 3.16
CA LEU A 32 0.14 -7.86 3.75
C LEU A 32 0.78 -9.23 4.01
N GLU A 33 -0.02 -10.23 4.37
CA GLU A 33 0.47 -11.60 4.49
C GLU A 33 0.91 -12.17 3.14
N SER A 34 0.19 -11.89 2.05
CA SER A 34 0.63 -12.24 0.69
C SER A 34 1.96 -11.54 0.33
N ILE A 35 2.09 -10.25 0.62
CA ILE A 35 3.32 -9.47 0.37
C ILE A 35 4.49 -10.06 1.17
N ARG A 36 4.30 -10.32 2.47
CA ARG A 36 5.32 -10.93 3.34
C ARG A 36 5.80 -12.26 2.77
N ARG A 37 4.89 -13.16 2.39
CA ARG A 37 5.27 -14.49 1.85
C ARG A 37 6.03 -14.40 0.52
N CYS A 38 5.65 -13.49 -0.36
CA CYS A 38 6.23 -13.41 -1.70
C CYS A 38 7.55 -12.63 -1.74
N LEU A 39 7.63 -11.49 -1.05
CA LEU A 39 8.80 -10.61 -1.09
C LEU A 39 9.75 -10.83 0.09
N PHE A 40 9.23 -11.18 1.26
CA PHE A 40 10.00 -11.24 2.51
C PHE A 40 9.83 -12.58 3.24
N PRO A 41 10.07 -13.74 2.59
CA PRO A 41 9.75 -15.06 3.15
C PRO A 41 10.51 -15.38 4.45
N SER A 42 11.66 -14.72 4.68
CA SER A 42 12.45 -14.85 5.91
C SER A 42 11.91 -14.04 7.09
N GLN A 43 10.97 -13.12 6.86
CA GLN A 43 10.35 -12.32 7.92
C GLN A 43 9.14 -13.06 8.50
N LEU A 44 9.08 -13.16 9.83
CA LEU A 44 7.94 -13.77 10.52
C LEU A 44 6.68 -12.90 10.46
N ASP A 45 6.85 -11.59 10.44
CA ASP A 45 5.78 -10.60 10.39
C ASP A 45 6.23 -9.39 9.57
N LEU A 46 5.27 -8.58 9.13
CA LEU A 46 5.47 -7.41 8.28
C LEU A 46 4.54 -6.29 8.73
N VAL A 47 5.12 -5.12 9.00
CA VAL A 47 4.36 -3.93 9.40
C VAL A 47 4.27 -2.98 8.21
N ALA A 48 3.07 -2.52 7.88
CA ALA A 48 2.86 -1.44 6.93
C ALA A 48 2.54 -0.13 7.66
N GLU A 49 3.47 0.81 7.59
CA GLU A 49 3.36 2.14 8.18
C GLU A 49 3.01 3.16 7.10
N LEU A 50 1.89 3.89 7.26
CA LEU A 50 1.50 4.92 6.29
C LEU A 50 2.55 6.03 6.29
N TYR A 51 3.17 6.28 5.15
CA TYR A 51 4.14 7.34 4.98
C TYR A 51 3.51 8.62 4.44
N LYS A 52 2.85 8.52 3.28
CA LYS A 52 2.27 9.68 2.59
C LYS A 52 1.08 9.30 1.73
N MET A 53 0.22 10.29 1.51
CA MET A 53 -0.81 10.26 0.47
C MET A 53 -0.35 11.17 -0.67
N LEU A 54 -0.49 10.70 -1.91
CA LEU A 54 -0.20 11.48 -3.10
C LEU A 54 -1.46 11.59 -3.95
N ILE A 55 -1.74 12.80 -4.44
CA ILE A 55 -2.81 13.09 -5.38
C ILE A 55 -2.13 13.65 -6.62
N TYR A 56 -2.35 13.00 -7.76
CA TYR A 56 -1.85 13.42 -9.05
C TYR A 56 -3.01 14.00 -9.86
N SER A 57 -2.78 15.14 -10.50
CA SER A 57 -3.63 15.75 -11.52
C SER A 57 -3.06 15.49 -12.93
N PRO A 58 -3.83 15.72 -14.00
CA PRO A 58 -3.33 15.51 -15.36
C PRO A 58 -2.06 16.32 -15.63
N GLY A 59 -1.03 15.66 -16.15
CA GLY A 59 0.31 16.22 -16.36
C GLY A 59 1.31 15.90 -15.25
N ASP A 60 0.86 15.62 -14.02
CA ASP A 60 1.75 15.29 -12.91
C ASP A 60 2.45 13.94 -13.14
N HIS A 61 3.72 13.87 -12.74
CA HIS A 61 4.58 12.70 -12.90
C HIS A 61 5.71 12.68 -11.87
N PHE A 62 6.41 11.55 -11.81
CA PHE A 62 7.73 11.43 -11.20
C PHE A 62 8.57 10.54 -12.12
N ASP A 63 8.98 11.10 -13.25
CA ASP A 63 9.54 10.37 -14.39
C ASP A 63 11.02 10.00 -14.20
N ALA A 64 11.76 10.78 -13.39
CA ALA A 64 13.11 10.45 -12.98
C ALA A 64 13.13 9.16 -12.13
N PRO A 65 13.81 8.09 -12.58
CA PRO A 65 13.98 6.89 -11.77
C PRO A 65 14.67 7.22 -10.44
N HIS A 66 14.08 6.77 -9.34
CA HIS A 66 14.61 7.01 -8.01
C HIS A 66 14.38 5.83 -7.07
N VAL A 67 15.16 5.78 -6.01
CA VAL A 67 14.94 4.86 -4.89
C VAL A 67 14.32 5.66 -3.74
N ASP A 68 13.41 5.05 -3.00
CA ASP A 68 12.84 5.68 -1.81
C ASP A 68 13.93 5.96 -0.77
N THR A 69 13.87 7.12 -0.13
CA THR A 69 14.79 7.43 0.98
C THR A 69 14.48 6.52 2.16
N ALA A 70 15.42 5.67 2.56
CA ALA A 70 15.28 4.88 3.77
C ALA A 70 15.16 5.79 5.01
N ARG A 71 14.08 5.62 5.78
CA ARG A 71 13.81 6.39 7.01
C ARG A 71 14.12 5.64 8.29
N SER A 72 14.38 4.33 8.19
CA SER A 72 14.72 3.46 9.29
C SER A 72 15.57 2.28 8.81
N ARG A 73 16.32 1.66 9.72
CA ARG A 73 17.15 0.47 9.40
C ARG A 73 16.32 -0.78 9.10
N ASN A 74 15.05 -0.79 9.50
CA ASN A 74 14.12 -1.89 9.28
C ASN A 74 13.23 -1.69 8.04
N HIS A 75 13.49 -0.68 7.20
CA HIS A 75 12.74 -0.47 5.96
C HIS A 75 13.10 -1.54 4.91
N LEU A 76 12.14 -2.39 4.59
CA LEU A 76 12.30 -3.51 3.68
C LEU A 76 11.81 -3.19 2.27
N GLY A 77 10.77 -2.36 2.14
CA GLY A 77 10.19 -2.01 0.86
C GLY A 77 9.01 -1.08 0.95
N THR A 78 8.40 -0.82 -0.20
CA THR A 78 7.31 0.13 -0.35
C THR A 78 6.06 -0.60 -0.80
N LEU A 79 4.90 -0.24 -0.21
CA LEU A 79 3.58 -0.63 -0.68
C LEU A 79 2.83 0.61 -1.17
N VAL A 80 2.38 0.57 -2.42
CA VAL A 80 1.53 1.59 -3.04
C VAL A 80 0.13 1.02 -3.17
N VAL A 81 -0.85 1.64 -2.51
CA VAL A 81 -2.27 1.31 -2.64
C VAL A 81 -2.97 2.42 -3.40
N CYS A 82 -3.55 2.11 -4.56
CA CYS A 82 -4.28 3.08 -5.36
C CYS A 82 -5.76 3.08 -4.96
N LEU A 83 -6.24 4.22 -4.46
CA LEU A 83 -7.62 4.35 -4.03
C LEU A 83 -8.53 4.50 -5.26
N PRO A 84 -9.65 3.75 -5.33
CA PRO A 84 -10.60 3.90 -6.42
C PRO A 84 -11.24 5.28 -6.36
N THR A 85 -11.36 5.92 -7.52
CA THR A 85 -12.10 7.17 -7.70
C THR A 85 -13.30 6.92 -8.61
N LEU A 86 -14.40 7.67 -8.42
CA LEU A 86 -15.62 7.47 -9.20
C LEU A 86 -15.40 7.61 -10.71
N ALA A 87 -14.53 8.55 -11.11
CA ALA A 87 -14.20 8.80 -12.52
C ALA A 87 -13.08 7.90 -13.07
N GLY A 88 -12.43 7.09 -12.22
CA GLY A 88 -11.18 6.42 -12.55
C GLY A 88 -10.07 7.40 -12.94
N HIS A 89 -8.98 6.88 -13.50
CA HIS A 89 -7.89 7.68 -14.07
C HIS A 89 -7.24 6.97 -15.26
N ARG A 90 -6.46 7.70 -16.06
CA ARG A 90 -5.68 7.14 -17.18
C ARG A 90 -4.26 7.66 -17.14
N GLY A 91 -3.27 6.81 -17.45
CA GLY A 91 -1.86 7.13 -17.24
C GLY A 91 -1.48 7.09 -15.76
N GLY A 92 -0.37 7.71 -15.38
CA GLY A 92 0.15 7.59 -14.01
C GLY A 92 0.73 6.20 -13.75
N VAL A 93 1.25 5.55 -14.79
CA VAL A 93 1.76 4.18 -14.76
C VAL A 93 2.97 4.11 -13.85
N LEU A 94 2.96 3.19 -12.89
CA LEU A 94 4.10 2.91 -12.03
C LEU A 94 5.02 1.93 -12.73
N ARG A 95 6.30 2.29 -12.86
CA ARG A 95 7.35 1.39 -13.34
C ARG A 95 8.35 1.15 -12.22
N VAL A 96 8.62 -0.12 -11.94
CA VAL A 96 9.54 -0.56 -10.90
C VAL A 96 10.62 -1.40 -11.54
N GLN A 97 11.87 -1.06 -11.30
CA GLN A 97 13.03 -1.74 -11.86
C GLN A 97 13.93 -2.29 -10.75
N HIS A 98 14.37 -3.53 -10.94
CA HIS A 98 15.31 -4.23 -10.07
C HIS A 98 16.16 -5.18 -10.92
N ASP A 99 17.48 -5.13 -10.75
CA ASP A 99 18.43 -6.01 -11.44
C ASP A 99 18.23 -6.08 -12.97
N GLY A 100 18.08 -4.92 -13.60
CA GLY A 100 17.87 -4.80 -15.05
C GLY A 100 16.48 -5.21 -15.57
N LYS A 101 15.60 -5.74 -14.72
CA LYS A 101 14.21 -6.09 -15.06
C LYS A 101 13.26 -4.98 -14.65
N GLU A 102 12.27 -4.68 -15.49
CA GLU A 102 11.24 -3.68 -15.22
C GLU A 102 9.86 -4.34 -15.19
N GLU A 103 9.12 -4.08 -14.11
CA GLU A 103 7.71 -4.41 -13.95
C GLU A 103 6.86 -3.14 -14.09
N THR A 104 5.72 -3.27 -14.74
CA THR A 104 4.81 -2.15 -15.04
C THR A 104 3.45 -2.37 -14.41
N VAL A 105 2.94 -1.39 -13.67
CA VAL A 105 1.63 -1.43 -13.03
C VAL A 105 0.81 -0.21 -13.45
N ASP A 106 -0.23 -0.46 -14.26
CA ASP A 106 -1.24 0.53 -14.60
C ASP A 106 -2.51 0.31 -13.75
N PHE A 107 -2.59 1.05 -12.65
CA PHE A 107 -3.74 1.02 -11.74
C PHE A 107 -5.06 1.43 -12.41
N GLY A 108 -5.02 2.29 -13.43
CA GLY A 108 -6.22 2.78 -14.11
C GLY A 108 -6.91 1.72 -14.96
N CYS A 109 -6.17 0.68 -15.35
CA CYS A 109 -6.69 -0.46 -16.11
C CYS A 109 -7.21 -1.60 -15.23
N ILE A 110 -6.97 -1.58 -13.92
CA ILE A 110 -7.39 -2.65 -13.01
C ILE A 110 -8.85 -2.42 -12.61
N LYS A 111 -9.74 -3.29 -13.08
CA LYS A 111 -11.15 -3.28 -12.69
C LYS A 111 -11.30 -3.95 -11.33
N THR A 112 -11.82 -3.21 -10.36
CA THR A 112 -12.14 -3.73 -9.03
C THR A 112 -13.57 -4.27 -9.05
N GLU A 113 -13.75 -5.59 -8.88
CA GLU A 113 -15.08 -6.22 -8.88
C GLU A 113 -15.95 -5.80 -7.69
N SER A 114 -15.35 -5.27 -6.64
CA SER A 114 -16.02 -4.77 -5.44
C SER A 114 -15.57 -3.35 -5.13
N GLN A 115 -16.47 -2.52 -4.57
CA GLN A 115 -16.12 -1.17 -4.10
C GLN A 115 -15.11 -1.18 -2.92
N CYS A 116 -14.82 -2.37 -2.36
CA CYS A 116 -13.95 -2.55 -1.20
C CYS A 116 -12.56 -3.09 -1.55
N SER A 117 -12.23 -3.33 -2.83
CA SER A 117 -10.89 -3.74 -3.24
C SER A 117 -10.15 -2.58 -3.91
N ALA A 118 -8.98 -2.25 -3.39
CA ALA A 118 -8.08 -1.24 -3.96
C ALA A 118 -6.90 -1.96 -4.62
N PRO A 119 -6.55 -1.67 -5.89
CA PRO A 119 -5.38 -2.25 -6.51
C PRO A 119 -4.10 -1.70 -5.88
N TRP A 120 -3.07 -2.53 -5.80
CA TRP A 120 -1.84 -2.21 -5.09
C TRP A 120 -0.61 -2.82 -5.76
N ALA A 121 0.56 -2.30 -5.43
CA ALA A 121 1.85 -2.84 -5.81
C ALA A 121 2.82 -2.76 -4.62
N ALA A 122 3.64 -3.79 -4.43
CA ALA A 122 4.67 -3.81 -3.41
C ALA A 122 6.03 -4.16 -4.03
N PHE A 123 7.10 -3.54 -3.56
CA PHE A 123 8.45 -3.75 -4.09
C PHE A 123 9.53 -3.50 -3.04
N PHE A 124 10.73 -4.04 -3.26
CA PHE A 124 11.87 -3.89 -2.36
C PHE A 124 12.35 -2.44 -2.26
N ALA A 125 12.90 -2.07 -1.11
CA ALA A 125 13.43 -0.72 -0.87
C ALA A 125 14.64 -0.39 -1.76
N SER A 126 15.28 -1.40 -2.36
CA SER A 126 16.37 -1.23 -3.33
C SER A 126 15.88 -0.99 -4.76
N CYS A 127 14.59 -1.15 -5.05
CA CYS A 127 14.07 -0.96 -6.40
C CYS A 127 14.07 0.51 -6.78
N THR A 128 14.57 0.81 -7.98
CA THR A 128 14.34 2.10 -8.62
C THR A 128 12.93 2.14 -9.18
N HIS A 129 12.22 3.25 -9.07
CA HIS A 129 10.89 3.38 -9.63
C HIS A 129 10.63 4.78 -10.19
N ARG A 130 9.64 4.86 -11.08
CA ARG A 130 9.14 6.11 -11.67
C ARG A 130 7.64 6.03 -11.92
N VAL A 131 7.01 7.18 -12.06
CA VAL A 131 5.59 7.34 -12.39
C VAL A 131 5.48 8.16 -13.66
N GLU A 132 4.90 7.56 -14.70
CA GLU A 132 4.63 8.26 -15.96
C GLU A 132 3.57 9.36 -15.78
N PRO A 133 3.48 10.33 -16.71
CA PRO A 133 2.45 11.36 -16.69
C PRO A 133 1.03 10.82 -16.56
N LEU A 134 0.25 11.44 -15.67
CA LEU A 134 -1.18 11.23 -15.61
C LEU A 134 -1.86 11.91 -16.81
N LEU A 135 -2.70 11.17 -17.53
CA LEU A 135 -3.34 11.66 -18.75
C LEU A 135 -4.77 12.18 -18.54
N ALA A 136 -5.48 11.67 -17.54
CA ALA A 136 -6.85 12.11 -17.23
C ALA A 136 -7.25 11.83 -15.78
N ASN A 137 -8.17 12.69 -15.29
CA ASN A 137 -8.74 12.67 -13.94
C ASN A 137 -7.66 12.74 -12.85
N HIS A 138 -7.91 12.13 -11.69
CA HIS A 138 -7.01 12.14 -10.54
C HIS A 138 -6.63 10.74 -10.12
N ARG A 139 -5.35 10.54 -9.85
CA ARG A 139 -4.83 9.32 -9.25
C ARG A 139 -4.49 9.59 -7.79
N VAL A 140 -5.11 8.83 -6.90
CA VAL A 140 -4.93 8.97 -5.46
C VAL A 140 -4.29 7.71 -4.92
N VAL A 141 -3.12 7.85 -4.30
CA VAL A 141 -2.39 6.71 -3.73
C VAL A 141 -1.98 6.93 -2.28
N LEU A 142 -2.03 5.86 -1.51
CA LEU A 142 -1.40 5.76 -0.20
C LEU A 142 -0.09 5.00 -0.36
N VAL A 143 0.98 5.57 0.16
CA VAL A 143 2.32 4.97 0.15
C VAL A 143 2.67 4.57 1.57
N TYR A 144 2.98 3.30 1.76
CA TYR A 144 3.36 2.70 3.03
C TYR A 144 4.81 2.25 2.99
N ASN A 145 5.53 2.46 4.09
CA ASN A 145 6.77 1.77 4.37
C ASN A 145 6.44 0.35 4.84
N LEU A 146 7.06 -0.66 4.24
CA LEU A 146 7.04 -2.04 4.70
C LEU A 146 8.25 -2.25 5.60
N LEU A 147 8.00 -2.54 6.87
CA LEU A 147 9.02 -2.60 7.91
C LEU A 147 9.09 -4.01 8.50
N ALA A 148 10.31 -4.46 8.80
CA ALA A 148 10.47 -5.55 9.75
C ALA A 148 9.96 -5.08 11.12
N PRO A 149 9.26 -5.93 11.89
CA PRO A 149 8.88 -5.61 13.26
C PRO A 149 10.10 -5.17 14.06
N PRO A 150 9.94 -4.25 15.03
CA PRO A 150 11.03 -3.94 15.95
C PRO A 150 11.50 -5.25 16.59
N SER A 151 12.82 -5.49 16.57
CA SER A 151 13.38 -6.59 17.34
C SER A 151 12.98 -6.39 18.80
N LEU A 152 12.42 -7.42 19.42
CA LEU A 152 12.31 -7.42 20.87
C LEU A 152 13.72 -7.18 21.41
N PRO A 153 13.92 -6.26 22.38
CA PRO A 153 15.20 -6.16 23.04
C PRO A 153 15.54 -7.55 23.56
N SER A 154 16.70 -8.05 23.17
CA SER A 154 17.26 -9.29 23.73
C SER A 154 17.12 -9.20 25.25
N PRO A 155 16.57 -10.21 25.94
CA PRO A 155 16.52 -10.18 27.39
C PRO A 155 17.94 -9.92 27.87
N SER A 156 18.11 -8.84 28.64
CA SER A 156 19.38 -8.49 29.25
C SER A 156 19.89 -9.71 30.01
N ALA A 157 21.06 -10.20 29.60
CA ALA A 157 21.77 -11.30 30.27
C ALA A 157 22.18 -10.90 31.69
#